data_AF-A0A975C9R3-F1
#
_entry.id   AF-A0A975C9R3-F1
#
_cell.length_a   1.000
_cell.length_b   1.000
_cell.length_c   1.000
_cell.angle_alpha   90.00
_cell.angle_beta   90.00
_cell.angle_gamma   90.00
#
_symmetry.space_group_name_H-M   'P 1'
#
loop_
_entity.id
_entity.type
_entity.pdbx_description
1 polymer ?
#
loop_
_entity_poly.entity_id
_entity_poly.type
_entity_poly.pdbx_seq_one_letter_code
_entity_poly.pdbx_strand_id
1 'polypeptide(L)'
;MCNPKNTTSHYTTEFPLAIEEMKANPVSKRRFSPTFKPYNNRQGFAIFDVQELIPENHIARVVDEMVEAIPDERLYTYYTGGGRSSYHPKMMLKVILYAYSQKIYSCRGIEKMITENLPAMWLAAMERPDFRTLNDFRGIRMKVMMDELFETMILKLIEEGFITMENYFLDGTKIEADANKYSFVWKKSTLRFEEKLKEKIRATLANIQEIAQAEGLGLGSLPEDETEPEQLADLAAQLEEQAELLTKEMEGTKEMPTRKVLRKKRSVLRKSVKQIRQDFLPRMEKYAQYHATFGDRNSFSKTDPDATFMRMKEDHMKNGQLKPGYHIQMATENQFILYYTMHQRPTDIRCFIPHLEKLAKSNLPLPKRVIADAGYGSEENYLYALGEEKEPRFSLRDLY
;
A
#
# COMPACT_ATOMS: atom_id res chain seq x y z
N MET A 1 7.93 116.45 -51.96
CA MET A 1 6.59 117.09 -51.89
C MET A 1 6.01 116.87 -50.50
N CYS A 2 5.14 117.77 -50.03
CA CYS A 2 4.35 117.73 -48.78
C CYS A 2 5.00 117.18 -47.48
N ASN A 3 5.34 118.10 -46.58
CA ASN A 3 5.20 117.96 -45.12
C ASN A 3 3.68 118.15 -44.76
N PRO A 4 3.14 117.92 -43.54
CA PRO A 4 3.77 118.23 -42.24
C PRO A 4 3.58 117.24 -41.06
N LYS A 5 4.50 117.33 -40.08
CA LYS A 5 4.31 117.52 -38.60
C LYS A 5 3.02 116.94 -37.95
N ASN A 6 3.03 116.28 -36.79
CA ASN A 6 4.03 116.01 -35.73
C ASN A 6 3.63 114.65 -35.05
N THR A 7 4.06 114.15 -33.89
CA THR A 7 4.74 114.70 -32.68
C THR A 7 5.53 113.59 -31.97
N THR A 8 6.49 113.93 -31.10
CA THR A 8 7.22 113.00 -30.22
C THR A 8 7.01 113.31 -28.74
N SER A 9 6.85 112.28 -27.89
CA SER A 9 7.12 112.39 -26.45
C SER A 9 7.53 111.03 -25.87
N HIS A 10 8.85 110.82 -25.67
CA HIS A 10 9.34 109.76 -24.80
C HIS A 10 9.13 110.17 -23.35
N TYR A 11 8.64 109.26 -22.51
CA TYR A 11 8.71 109.40 -21.06
C TYR A 11 9.25 108.10 -20.47
N THR A 12 10.42 108.20 -19.84
CA THR A 12 10.98 107.14 -18.99
C THR A 12 10.70 107.53 -17.55
N THR A 13 10.01 106.67 -16.81
CA THR A 13 9.79 106.84 -15.37
C THR A 13 9.93 105.48 -14.68
N GLU A 14 11.12 105.19 -14.17
CA GLU A 14 11.32 104.07 -13.25
C GLU A 14 10.89 104.51 -11.84
N PHE A 15 10.05 103.71 -11.17
CA PHE A 15 9.93 103.61 -9.71
C PHE A 15 9.19 102.29 -9.37
N PRO A 16 9.30 101.74 -8.15
CA PRO A 16 9.44 100.30 -7.99
C PRO A 16 8.17 99.66 -7.43
N LEU A 17 7.67 98.63 -8.10
CA LEU A 17 6.68 97.72 -7.54
C LEU A 17 7.39 96.59 -6.78
N ALA A 18 6.87 96.28 -5.59
CA ALA A 18 7.50 95.35 -4.67
C ALA A 18 7.53 93.92 -5.23
N ILE A 19 8.58 93.17 -4.89
CA ILE A 19 8.60 91.72 -5.05
C ILE A 19 7.67 91.14 -3.98
N GLU A 20 6.40 90.97 -4.30
CA GLU A 20 5.57 90.02 -3.58
C GLU A 20 6.20 88.62 -3.77
N GLU A 21 6.41 87.90 -2.67
CA GLU A 21 6.86 86.52 -2.73
C GLU A 21 5.82 85.68 -3.48
N MET A 22 6.12 85.33 -4.74
CA MET A 22 5.30 84.39 -5.51
C MET A 22 5.34 83.01 -4.84
N LYS A 23 4.42 82.79 -3.89
CA LYS A 23 4.26 81.53 -3.18
C LYS A 23 4.15 80.41 -4.21
N ALA A 24 5.19 79.57 -4.26
CA ALA A 24 5.27 78.48 -5.20
C ALA A 24 4.10 77.52 -4.95
N ASN A 25 3.07 77.59 -5.81
CA ASN A 25 1.93 76.69 -5.75
C ASN A 25 2.46 75.24 -5.80
N PRO A 26 2.22 74.41 -4.78
CA PRO A 26 2.81 73.10 -4.71
C PRO A 26 2.34 72.28 -5.90
N VAL A 27 3.27 71.84 -6.74
CA VAL A 27 2.96 71.06 -7.95
C VAL A 27 2.23 69.80 -7.53
N SER A 28 0.92 69.78 -7.77
CA SER A 28 0.06 68.65 -7.44
C SER A 28 0.59 67.42 -8.18
N LYS A 29 1.19 66.49 -7.43
CA LYS A 29 1.65 65.20 -7.95
C LYS A 29 0.42 64.45 -8.44
N ARG A 30 0.11 64.58 -9.73
CA ARG A 30 -1.00 63.90 -10.41
C ARG A 30 -0.89 62.40 -10.12
N ARG A 31 -1.73 61.91 -9.21
CA ARG A 31 -1.92 60.48 -8.98
C ARG A 31 -2.66 59.94 -10.19
N PHE A 32 -1.92 59.44 -11.17
CA PHE A 32 -2.50 58.68 -12.27
C PHE A 32 -3.28 57.50 -11.70
N SER A 33 -4.52 57.31 -12.15
CA SER A 33 -5.29 56.13 -11.81
C SER A 33 -4.63 54.89 -12.43
N PRO A 34 -4.51 53.77 -11.69
CA PRO A 34 -3.97 52.54 -12.24
C PRO A 34 -4.84 52.07 -13.41
N THR A 35 -4.22 51.85 -14.57
CA THR A 35 -4.90 51.42 -15.79
C THR A 35 -4.89 49.90 -15.84
N PHE A 36 -6.05 49.27 -15.66
CA PHE A 36 -6.19 47.82 -15.66
C PHE A 36 -6.51 47.28 -17.06
N LYS A 37 -6.13 46.01 -17.33
CA LYS A 37 -6.68 45.27 -18.48
C LYS A 37 -8.19 45.06 -18.28
N PRO A 38 -9.01 45.04 -19.34
CA PRO A 38 -10.43 44.69 -19.23
C PRO A 38 -10.62 43.33 -18.54
N TYR A 39 -11.48 43.29 -17.51
CA TYR A 39 -11.81 42.07 -16.78
C TYR A 39 -13.25 41.65 -17.08
N ASN A 40 -13.42 40.53 -17.79
CA ASN A 40 -14.73 39.96 -18.10
C ASN A 40 -14.68 38.43 -18.01
N ASN A 41 -14.99 37.87 -16.85
CA ASN A 41 -15.08 36.43 -16.64
C ASN A 41 -16.36 35.78 -17.24
N ARG A 42 -17.18 36.56 -17.97
CA ARG A 42 -18.32 36.07 -18.76
C ARG A 42 -18.06 36.12 -20.27
N GLN A 43 -16.82 36.41 -20.68
CA GLN A 43 -16.43 36.32 -22.08
C GLN A 43 -16.47 34.86 -22.54
N GLY A 44 -17.29 34.57 -23.54
CA GLY A 44 -17.29 33.27 -24.22
C GLY A 44 -16.03 33.13 -25.07
N PHE A 45 -15.46 31.93 -25.08
CA PHE A 45 -14.39 31.53 -25.98
C PHE A 45 -14.97 30.63 -27.08
N ALA A 46 -14.61 30.88 -28.33
CA ALA A 46 -14.82 29.92 -29.40
C ALA A 46 -13.84 28.74 -29.24
N ILE A 47 -14.03 27.68 -30.05
CA ILE A 47 -13.22 26.46 -30.07
C ILE A 47 -11.73 26.79 -29.91
N PHE A 48 -11.15 26.35 -28.79
CA PHE A 48 -9.73 26.49 -28.47
C PHE A 48 -9.11 25.11 -28.30
N ASP A 49 -7.86 24.95 -28.70
CA ASP A 49 -7.12 23.74 -28.37
C ASP A 49 -6.72 23.77 -26.89
N VAL A 50 -7.03 22.69 -26.18
CA VAL A 50 -6.66 22.51 -24.78
C VAL A 50 -5.14 22.26 -24.67
N GLN A 51 -4.52 21.69 -25.70
CA GLN A 51 -3.09 21.37 -25.74
C GLN A 51 -2.20 22.63 -25.78
N GLU A 52 -2.61 23.70 -26.47
CA GLU A 52 -1.90 24.99 -26.49
C GLU A 52 -1.78 25.63 -25.10
N LEU A 53 -2.73 25.33 -24.20
CA LEU A 53 -2.75 25.83 -22.83
C LEU A 53 -1.92 24.98 -21.85
N ILE A 54 -1.23 23.95 -22.35
CA ILE A 54 -0.35 23.05 -21.59
C ILE A 54 1.09 23.24 -22.07
N PRO A 55 2.01 23.78 -21.24
CA PRO A 55 3.42 23.95 -21.61
C PRO A 55 4.07 22.67 -22.13
N GLU A 56 5.02 22.80 -23.07
CA GLU A 56 5.70 21.66 -23.71
C GLU A 56 6.38 20.74 -22.69
N ASN A 57 7.06 21.31 -21.70
CA ASN A 57 7.74 20.58 -20.62
C ASN A 57 6.82 20.22 -19.44
N HIS A 58 5.49 20.22 -19.62
CA HIS A 58 4.54 19.89 -18.55
C HIS A 58 4.42 18.37 -18.35
N ILE A 59 4.47 17.91 -17.10
CA ILE A 59 4.46 16.48 -16.75
C ILE A 59 3.29 15.67 -17.34
N ALA A 60 2.15 16.30 -17.62
CA ALA A 60 1.05 15.66 -18.32
C ALA A 60 1.45 15.15 -19.73
N ARG A 61 2.28 15.88 -20.48
CA ARG A 61 2.75 15.45 -21.81
C ARG A 61 3.68 14.24 -21.71
N VAL A 62 4.55 14.20 -20.71
CA VAL A 62 5.39 13.03 -20.42
C VAL A 62 4.52 11.80 -20.07
N VAL A 63 3.48 11.97 -19.24
CA VAL A 63 2.52 10.89 -18.94
C VAL A 63 1.72 10.48 -20.19
N ASP A 64 1.42 11.42 -21.10
CA ASP A 64 0.72 11.14 -22.34
C ASP A 64 1.56 10.26 -23.28
N GLU A 65 2.79 10.70 -23.56
CA GLU A 65 3.82 10.02 -24.37
C GLU A 65 4.17 8.64 -23.83
N MET A 66 4.45 8.55 -22.52
CA MET A 66 4.72 7.28 -21.83
C MET A 66 3.60 6.25 -22.03
N VAL A 67 2.33 6.67 -22.00
CA VAL A 67 1.21 5.74 -22.11
C VAL A 67 0.82 5.46 -23.58
N GLU A 68 1.05 6.38 -24.52
CA GLU A 68 0.84 6.07 -25.95
C GLU A 68 1.86 5.07 -26.51
N ALA A 69 3.09 5.05 -25.98
CA ALA A 69 4.11 4.06 -26.32
C ALA A 69 3.70 2.60 -25.98
N ILE A 70 2.65 2.40 -25.17
CA ILE A 70 2.15 1.08 -24.76
C ILE A 70 1.21 0.53 -25.85
N PRO A 71 1.46 -0.67 -26.40
CA PRO A 71 0.59 -1.27 -27.42
C PRO A 71 -0.83 -1.51 -26.91
N ASP A 72 -1.83 -0.97 -27.63
CA ASP A 72 -3.24 -1.07 -27.26
C ASP A 72 -3.73 -2.52 -27.16
N GLU A 73 -3.18 -3.43 -27.96
CA GLU A 73 -3.49 -4.87 -27.94
C GLU A 73 -3.32 -5.47 -26.53
N ARG A 74 -2.23 -5.14 -25.82
CA ARG A 74 -1.96 -5.59 -24.45
C ARG A 74 -3.03 -5.07 -23.49
N LEU A 75 -3.35 -3.78 -23.57
CA LEU A 75 -4.38 -3.14 -22.74
C LEU A 75 -5.78 -3.72 -23.00
N TYR A 76 -6.10 -4.10 -24.24
CA TYR A 76 -7.39 -4.65 -24.63
C TYR A 76 -7.61 -6.09 -24.15
N THR A 77 -6.57 -6.88 -23.87
CA THR A 77 -6.72 -8.24 -23.29
C THR A 77 -7.55 -8.26 -22.00
N TYR A 78 -7.53 -7.17 -21.22
CA TYR A 78 -8.24 -7.00 -19.96
C TYR A 78 -9.72 -6.54 -20.13
N TYR A 79 -10.26 -6.60 -21.34
CA TYR A 79 -11.61 -6.15 -21.69
C TYR A 79 -12.38 -7.21 -22.48
N THR A 80 -13.52 -7.64 -21.94
CA THR A 80 -14.51 -8.45 -22.67
C THR A 80 -15.28 -7.57 -23.67
N GLY A 81 -15.37 -7.99 -24.93
CA GLY A 81 -16.17 -7.30 -25.94
C GLY A 81 -17.69 -7.42 -25.73
N GLY A 82 -18.44 -6.46 -26.26
CA GLY A 82 -19.91 -6.41 -26.21
C GLY A 82 -20.48 -5.58 -25.05
N GLY A 83 -21.78 -5.29 -25.13
CA GLY A 83 -22.48 -4.47 -24.13
C GLY A 83 -22.25 -2.96 -24.29
N ARG A 84 -22.18 -2.24 -23.17
CA ARG A 84 -21.95 -0.78 -23.15
C ARG A 84 -20.48 -0.48 -23.43
N SER A 85 -20.21 0.58 -24.20
CA SER A 85 -18.86 1.11 -24.42
C SER A 85 -18.14 1.41 -23.09
N SER A 86 -16.89 0.98 -23.01
CA SER A 86 -15.98 1.33 -21.90
C SER A 86 -15.12 2.53 -22.27
N TYR A 87 -14.68 3.28 -21.27
CA TYR A 87 -13.62 4.29 -21.44
C TYR A 87 -12.30 3.64 -21.87
N HIS A 88 -11.53 4.35 -22.69
CA HIS A 88 -10.29 3.85 -23.26
C HIS A 88 -9.22 3.61 -22.16
N PRO A 89 -8.53 2.45 -22.16
CA PRO A 89 -7.60 2.10 -21.09
C PRO A 89 -6.41 3.07 -20.97
N LYS A 90 -5.88 3.59 -22.09
CA LYS A 90 -4.81 4.60 -22.05
C LYS A 90 -5.26 5.87 -21.34
N MET A 91 -6.45 6.36 -21.64
CA MET A 91 -7.03 7.54 -20.97
C MET A 91 -7.18 7.32 -19.45
N MET A 92 -7.75 6.17 -19.04
CA MET A 92 -7.92 5.83 -17.63
C MET A 92 -6.57 5.74 -16.91
N LEU A 93 -5.54 5.17 -17.55
CA LEU A 93 -4.19 5.07 -17.03
C LEU A 93 -3.50 6.44 -16.92
N LYS A 94 -3.49 7.24 -18.00
CA LYS A 94 -2.94 8.60 -18.07
C LYS A 94 -3.46 9.48 -16.93
N VAL A 95 -4.77 9.51 -16.76
CA VAL A 95 -5.44 10.35 -15.75
C VAL A 95 -5.09 9.92 -14.32
N ILE A 96 -4.96 8.61 -14.04
CA ILE A 96 -4.57 8.09 -12.72
C ILE A 96 -3.07 8.37 -12.43
N LEU A 97 -2.18 8.11 -13.39
CA LEU A 97 -0.74 8.37 -13.23
C LEU A 97 -0.46 9.86 -13.04
N TYR A 98 -1.09 10.73 -13.84
CA TYR A 98 -0.99 12.17 -13.67
C TYR A 98 -1.55 12.62 -12.31
N ALA A 99 -2.69 12.09 -11.86
CA ALA A 99 -3.20 12.40 -10.52
C ALA A 99 -2.23 12.03 -9.40
N TYR A 100 -1.54 10.89 -9.52
CA TYR A 100 -0.55 10.45 -8.53
C TYR A 100 0.70 11.36 -8.55
N SER A 101 1.12 11.86 -9.72
CA SER A 101 2.16 12.91 -9.80
C SER A 101 1.77 14.19 -9.04
N GLN A 102 0.47 14.54 -9.03
CA GLN A 102 -0.09 15.66 -8.28
C GLN A 102 -0.46 15.29 -6.83
N LYS A 103 -0.11 14.09 -6.35
CA LYS A 103 -0.40 13.54 -5.00
C LYS A 103 -1.89 13.35 -4.70
N ILE A 104 -2.72 13.19 -5.72
CA ILE A 104 -4.18 12.99 -5.63
C ILE A 104 -4.51 11.49 -5.79
N TYR A 105 -4.55 10.77 -4.68
CA TYR A 105 -4.71 9.29 -4.68
C TYR A 105 -6.14 8.77 -4.56
N SER A 106 -7.12 9.65 -4.23
CA SER A 106 -8.52 9.25 -4.04
C SER A 106 -9.33 9.42 -5.32
N CYS A 107 -10.10 8.40 -5.73
CA CYS A 107 -10.83 8.43 -7.02
C CYS A 107 -11.83 9.60 -7.14
N ARG A 108 -12.35 10.11 -6.01
CA ARG A 108 -13.16 11.36 -5.96
C ARG A 108 -12.33 12.62 -6.20
N GLY A 109 -11.08 12.65 -5.75
CA GLY A 109 -10.13 13.70 -6.07
C GLY A 109 -9.74 13.67 -7.55
N ILE A 110 -9.60 12.48 -8.14
CA ILE A 110 -9.33 12.28 -9.57
C ILE A 110 -10.55 12.73 -10.42
N GLU A 111 -11.76 12.26 -10.09
CA GLU A 111 -13.05 12.71 -10.67
C GLU A 111 -13.18 14.24 -10.67
N LYS A 112 -12.86 14.88 -9.54
CA LYS A 112 -12.82 16.34 -9.42
C LYS A 112 -11.73 16.95 -10.30
N MET A 113 -10.53 16.38 -10.32
CA MET A 113 -9.40 16.86 -11.11
C MET A 113 -9.70 16.84 -12.62
N ILE A 114 -10.32 15.77 -13.14
CA ILE A 114 -10.79 15.69 -14.54
C ILE A 114 -11.76 16.82 -14.90
N THR A 115 -12.53 17.30 -13.92
CA THR A 115 -13.55 18.34 -14.12
C THR A 115 -12.99 19.77 -14.01
N GLU A 116 -11.90 19.98 -13.27
CA GLU A 116 -11.38 21.31 -12.90
C GLU A 116 -9.95 21.62 -13.38
N ASN A 117 -9.13 20.61 -13.70
CA ASN A 117 -7.71 20.77 -14.05
C ASN A 117 -7.50 20.59 -15.56
N LEU A 118 -7.05 21.64 -16.23
CA LEU A 118 -6.93 21.68 -17.70
C LEU A 118 -6.04 20.55 -18.28
N PRO A 119 -4.84 20.24 -17.74
CA PRO A 119 -4.09 19.06 -18.18
C PRO A 119 -4.81 17.73 -17.97
N ALA A 120 -5.60 17.57 -16.90
CA ALA A 120 -6.43 16.37 -16.70
C ALA A 120 -7.58 16.29 -17.72
N MET A 121 -8.19 17.42 -18.08
CA MET A 121 -9.22 17.49 -19.13
C MET A 121 -8.67 17.07 -20.51
N TRP A 122 -7.43 17.47 -20.82
CA TRP A 122 -6.72 17.05 -22.03
C TRP A 122 -6.39 15.55 -22.03
N LEU A 123 -5.76 15.04 -20.96
CA LEU A 123 -5.47 13.60 -20.81
C LEU A 123 -6.74 12.73 -20.81
N ALA A 124 -7.86 13.28 -20.33
CA ALA A 124 -9.17 12.63 -20.37
C ALA A 124 -9.88 12.72 -21.73
N ALA A 125 -9.33 13.44 -22.72
CA ALA A 125 -10.02 13.78 -23.98
C ALA A 125 -11.43 14.38 -23.74
N MET A 126 -11.56 15.22 -22.71
CA MET A 126 -12.81 15.80 -22.18
C MET A 126 -13.86 14.82 -21.61
N GLU A 127 -13.60 13.50 -21.63
CA GLU A 127 -14.45 12.50 -20.98
C GLU A 127 -14.44 12.62 -19.46
N ARG A 128 -15.49 12.08 -18.82
CA ARG A 128 -15.71 12.24 -17.36
C ARG A 128 -16.09 10.92 -16.68
N PRO A 129 -15.15 9.96 -16.54
CA PRO A 129 -15.35 8.75 -15.74
C PRO A 129 -15.60 9.11 -14.27
N ASP A 130 -16.61 8.49 -13.66
CA ASP A 130 -16.96 8.72 -12.26
C ASP A 130 -15.97 8.03 -11.30
N PHE A 131 -16.02 8.40 -10.01
CA PHE A 131 -15.12 7.84 -8.99
C PHE A 131 -15.23 6.31 -8.87
N ARG A 132 -16.36 5.71 -9.25
CA ARG A 132 -16.54 4.25 -9.29
C ARG A 132 -15.78 3.65 -10.47
N THR A 133 -16.00 4.16 -11.69
CA THR A 133 -15.31 3.68 -12.89
C THR A 133 -13.79 3.79 -12.76
N LEU A 134 -13.29 4.88 -12.17
CA LEU A 134 -11.88 5.06 -11.81
C LEU A 134 -11.40 4.04 -10.76
N ASN A 135 -12.20 3.78 -9.73
CA ASN A 135 -11.85 2.81 -8.69
C ASN A 135 -11.85 1.36 -9.20
N ASP A 136 -12.80 0.99 -10.05
CA ASP A 136 -12.96 -0.36 -10.58
C ASP A 136 -11.88 -0.66 -11.63
N PHE A 137 -11.53 0.32 -12.48
CA PHE A 137 -10.35 0.23 -13.33
C PHE A 137 -9.08 0.02 -12.48
N ARG A 138 -8.86 0.84 -11.44
CA ARG A 138 -7.70 0.73 -10.55
C ARG A 138 -7.64 -0.60 -9.79
N GLY A 139 -8.74 -1.01 -9.18
CA GLY A 139 -8.78 -2.16 -8.27
C GLY A 139 -8.79 -3.52 -8.97
N ILE A 140 -9.39 -3.59 -10.16
CA ILE A 140 -9.60 -4.84 -10.90
C ILE A 140 -8.62 -4.97 -12.06
N ARG A 141 -8.56 -3.97 -12.97
CA ARG A 141 -7.76 -4.06 -14.20
C ARG A 141 -6.31 -3.69 -13.96
N MET A 142 -6.07 -2.45 -13.49
CA MET A 142 -4.73 -1.89 -13.26
C MET A 142 -3.88 -2.82 -12.39
N LYS A 143 -4.45 -3.38 -11.30
CA LYS A 143 -3.78 -4.35 -10.43
C LYS A 143 -3.13 -5.55 -11.16
N VAL A 144 -3.70 -6.02 -12.27
CA VAL A 144 -3.16 -7.19 -13.01
C VAL A 144 -2.17 -6.78 -14.10
N MET A 145 -2.38 -5.62 -14.74
CA MET A 145 -1.49 -5.09 -15.78
C MET A 145 -0.26 -4.34 -15.25
N MET A 146 -0.27 -3.86 -13.99
CA MET A 146 0.77 -2.95 -13.46
C MET A 146 2.21 -3.40 -13.70
N ASP A 147 2.51 -4.68 -13.49
CA ASP A 147 3.88 -5.19 -13.61
C ASP A 147 4.31 -5.28 -15.09
N GLU A 148 3.42 -5.72 -15.99
CA GLU A 148 3.67 -5.74 -17.44
C GLU A 148 3.84 -4.31 -18.01
N LEU A 149 3.01 -3.36 -17.55
CA LEU A 149 3.13 -1.95 -17.93
C LEU A 149 4.46 -1.38 -17.44
N PHE A 150 4.83 -1.65 -16.18
CA PHE A 150 6.11 -1.22 -15.61
C PHE A 150 7.30 -1.77 -16.42
N GLU A 151 7.32 -3.07 -16.72
CA GLU A 151 8.37 -3.68 -17.56
C GLU A 151 8.43 -3.03 -18.96
N THR A 152 7.27 -2.77 -19.57
CA THR A 152 7.18 -2.09 -20.88
C THR A 152 7.78 -0.68 -20.82
N MET A 153 7.54 0.08 -19.74
CA MET A 153 8.13 1.41 -19.56
C MET A 153 9.66 1.38 -19.41
N ILE A 154 10.21 0.41 -18.67
CA ILE A 154 11.66 0.28 -18.49
C ILE A 154 12.34 -0.15 -19.79
N LEU A 155 11.75 -1.07 -20.55
CA LEU A 155 12.24 -1.43 -21.89
C LEU A 155 12.27 -0.22 -22.84
N LYS A 156 11.25 0.65 -22.78
CA LYS A 156 11.20 1.88 -23.59
C LYS A 156 12.30 2.88 -23.22
N LEU A 157 12.55 3.07 -21.93
CA LEU A 157 13.65 3.93 -21.43
C LEU A 157 15.05 3.35 -21.70
N ILE A 158 15.18 2.03 -21.90
CA ILE A 158 16.41 1.38 -22.39
C ILE A 158 16.58 1.62 -23.89
N GLU A 159 15.52 1.50 -24.70
CA GLU A 159 15.55 1.79 -26.14
C GLU A 159 15.98 3.23 -26.43
N GLU A 160 15.50 4.20 -25.64
CA GLU A 160 15.85 5.62 -25.74
C GLU A 160 17.21 5.98 -25.11
N GLY A 161 17.88 5.02 -24.47
CA GLY A 161 19.22 5.20 -23.90
C GLY A 161 19.29 5.96 -22.57
N PHE A 162 18.15 6.22 -21.91
CA PHE A 162 18.12 6.80 -20.57
C PHE A 162 18.60 5.82 -19.49
N ILE A 163 18.38 4.52 -19.73
CA ILE A 163 18.77 3.40 -18.86
C ILE A 163 19.73 2.49 -19.63
N THR A 164 20.79 2.03 -18.97
CA THR A 164 21.84 1.17 -19.54
C THR A 164 21.93 -0.21 -18.90
N MET A 165 21.30 -0.41 -17.73
CA MET A 165 21.37 -1.62 -16.92
C MET A 165 22.82 -2.04 -16.60
N GLU A 166 23.72 -1.05 -16.44
CA GLU A 166 25.11 -1.32 -16.09
C GLU A 166 25.34 -1.28 -14.57
N ASN A 167 24.67 -0.36 -13.86
CA ASN A 167 24.83 -0.11 -12.44
C ASN A 167 23.46 -0.14 -11.75
N TYR A 168 23.13 -1.26 -11.14
CA TYR A 168 21.84 -1.51 -10.49
C TYR A 168 21.95 -1.25 -8.99
N PHE A 169 21.60 -0.04 -8.56
CA PHE A 169 21.70 0.39 -7.16
C PHE A 169 20.46 -0.05 -6.37
N LEU A 170 20.62 -1.03 -5.48
CA LEU A 170 19.55 -1.65 -4.67
C LEU A 170 19.52 -1.07 -3.24
N ASP A 171 18.36 -0.54 -2.82
CA ASP A 171 18.08 -0.10 -1.43
C ASP A 171 16.78 -0.73 -0.89
N GLY A 172 16.73 -0.85 0.45
CA GLY A 172 15.64 -1.40 1.23
C GLY A 172 14.90 -0.33 2.04
N THR A 173 13.59 -0.20 1.80
CA THR A 173 12.72 0.69 2.57
C THR A 173 11.53 -0.02 3.18
N LYS A 174 11.19 0.34 4.42
CA LYS A 174 10.25 -0.39 5.27
C LYS A 174 9.03 0.50 5.50
N ILE A 175 7.95 0.20 4.79
CA ILE A 175 6.71 0.99 4.76
C ILE A 175 5.71 0.42 5.78
N GLU A 176 5.06 1.30 6.54
CA GLU A 176 4.06 0.92 7.53
C GLU A 176 2.76 0.47 6.83
N ALA A 177 2.24 -0.69 7.20
CA ALA A 177 0.98 -1.19 6.67
C ALA A 177 -0.21 -0.46 7.32
N ASP A 178 -1.31 -0.31 6.59
CA ASP A 178 -2.57 0.23 7.15
C ASP A 178 -3.28 -0.84 7.99
N ALA A 179 -2.67 -1.11 9.15
CA ALA A 179 -2.99 -2.24 10.00
C ALA A 179 -2.95 -1.83 11.48
N ASN A 180 -3.70 -2.55 12.33
CA ASN A 180 -3.77 -2.22 13.75
C ASN A 180 -2.42 -2.52 14.43
N LYS A 181 -1.75 -1.44 14.83
CA LYS A 181 -0.40 -1.38 15.41
C LYS A 181 -0.22 -2.17 16.71
N TYR A 182 -1.31 -2.63 17.32
CA TYR A 182 -1.34 -3.44 18.55
C TYR A 182 -1.77 -4.90 18.32
N SER A 183 -2.06 -5.30 17.07
CA SER A 183 -2.73 -6.57 16.76
C SER A 183 -1.81 -7.77 16.52
N PHE A 184 -0.68 -7.84 17.24
CA PHE A 184 0.39 -8.84 17.04
C PHE A 184 -0.05 -10.32 17.15
N VAL A 185 0.56 -11.18 16.32
CA VAL A 185 0.74 -12.62 16.54
C VAL A 185 2.24 -12.94 16.39
N TRP A 186 2.79 -13.80 17.27
CA TRP A 186 4.22 -14.14 17.34
C TRP A 186 4.41 -15.65 17.38
N LYS A 187 5.19 -16.24 16.46
CA LYS A 187 5.34 -17.70 16.28
C LYS A 187 5.78 -18.40 17.57
N LYS A 188 6.83 -17.89 18.23
CA LYS A 188 7.33 -18.36 19.53
C LYS A 188 6.30 -18.24 20.68
N SER A 189 5.37 -17.29 20.60
CA SER A 189 4.31 -17.14 21.60
C SER A 189 3.15 -18.10 21.35
N THR A 190 2.77 -18.29 20.07
CA THR A 190 1.76 -19.27 19.65
C THR A 190 2.17 -20.68 20.09
N LEU A 191 3.39 -21.12 19.75
CA LEU A 191 3.96 -22.42 20.16
C LEU A 191 3.86 -22.63 21.69
N ARG A 192 4.28 -21.64 22.49
CA ARG A 192 4.21 -21.71 23.97
C ARG A 192 2.77 -21.80 24.52
N PHE A 193 1.78 -21.24 23.82
CA PHE A 193 0.37 -21.36 24.23
C PHE A 193 -0.28 -22.66 23.72
N GLU A 194 0.23 -23.22 22.64
CA GLU A 194 -0.15 -24.51 22.07
C GLU A 194 0.41 -25.69 22.88
N GLU A 195 1.68 -25.65 23.30
CA GLU A 195 2.26 -26.57 24.29
C GLU A 195 1.38 -26.63 25.55
N LYS A 196 1.01 -25.47 26.09
CA LYS A 196 0.10 -25.33 27.24
C LYS A 196 -1.34 -25.74 26.95
N LEU A 197 -1.74 -25.86 25.69
CA LEU A 197 -3.01 -26.45 25.31
C LEU A 197 -2.90 -27.98 25.29
N LYS A 198 -1.83 -28.54 24.71
CA LYS A 198 -1.52 -29.99 24.76
C LYS A 198 -1.37 -30.50 26.19
N GLU A 199 -0.73 -29.74 27.09
CA GLU A 199 -0.71 -30.01 28.55
C GLU A 199 -2.13 -30.07 29.16
N LYS A 200 -2.98 -29.07 28.88
CA LYS A 200 -4.36 -29.03 29.40
C LYS A 200 -5.26 -30.11 28.82
N ILE A 201 -5.05 -30.47 27.55
CA ILE A 201 -5.73 -31.60 26.91
C ILE A 201 -5.36 -32.88 27.65
N ARG A 202 -4.07 -33.24 27.74
CA ARG A 202 -3.60 -34.44 28.45
C ARG A 202 -4.08 -34.50 29.91
N ALA A 203 -4.01 -33.38 30.64
CA ALA A 203 -4.56 -33.30 32.00
C ALA A 203 -6.09 -33.54 32.05
N THR A 204 -6.84 -33.06 31.05
CA THR A 204 -8.30 -33.28 30.99
C THR A 204 -8.63 -34.72 30.59
N LEU A 205 -7.87 -35.33 29.67
CA LEU A 205 -8.00 -36.73 29.29
C LEU A 205 -7.73 -37.66 30.50
N ALA A 206 -6.67 -37.40 31.28
CA ALA A 206 -6.39 -38.15 32.50
C ALA A 206 -7.52 -38.06 33.54
N ASN A 207 -8.11 -36.87 33.74
CA ASN A 207 -9.28 -36.70 34.61
C ASN A 207 -10.51 -37.49 34.08
N ILE A 208 -10.70 -37.58 32.76
CA ILE A 208 -11.76 -38.40 32.14
C ILE A 208 -11.49 -39.90 32.39
N GLN A 209 -10.24 -40.33 32.27
CA GLN A 209 -9.82 -41.73 32.46
C GLN A 209 -9.98 -42.20 33.91
N GLU A 210 -9.57 -41.39 34.89
CA GLU A 210 -9.74 -41.66 36.31
C GLU A 210 -11.23 -41.84 36.66
N ILE A 211 -12.09 -40.94 36.16
CA ILE A 211 -13.54 -41.03 36.32
C ILE A 211 -14.09 -42.28 35.63
N ALA A 212 -13.64 -42.60 34.42
CA ALA A 212 -14.10 -43.78 33.69
C ALA A 212 -13.82 -45.08 34.47
N GLN A 213 -12.58 -45.23 34.97
CA GLN A 213 -12.15 -46.37 35.77
C GLN A 213 -12.88 -46.45 37.12
N ALA A 214 -12.99 -45.33 37.85
CA ALA A 214 -13.68 -45.27 39.14
C ALA A 214 -15.20 -45.53 39.04
N GLU A 215 -15.77 -45.44 37.84
CA GLU A 215 -17.20 -45.54 37.60
C GLU A 215 -17.63 -46.76 36.76
N GLY A 216 -16.70 -47.56 36.27
CA GLY A 216 -16.96 -48.72 35.40
C GLY A 216 -17.42 -48.34 33.99
N LEU A 217 -17.19 -47.11 33.55
CA LEU A 217 -17.54 -46.65 32.21
C LEU A 217 -16.51 -47.19 31.20
N GLY A 218 -16.98 -47.98 30.23
CA GLY A 218 -16.17 -48.57 29.17
C GLY A 218 -15.71 -47.58 28.10
N LEU A 219 -15.01 -46.50 28.49
CA LEU A 219 -14.16 -45.77 27.55
C LEU A 219 -12.92 -46.62 27.25
N GLY A 220 -12.56 -46.70 25.97
CA GLY A 220 -11.37 -47.45 25.51
C GLY A 220 -10.06 -46.77 25.87
N SER A 221 -8.97 -47.22 25.23
CA SER A 221 -7.67 -46.55 25.31
C SER A 221 -7.78 -45.11 24.80
N LEU A 222 -7.70 -44.14 25.71
CA LEU A 222 -7.59 -42.72 25.39
C LEU A 222 -6.22 -42.45 24.73
N PRO A 223 -6.08 -41.54 23.76
CA PRO A 223 -4.80 -41.29 23.11
C PRO A 223 -3.83 -40.60 24.08
N GLU A 224 -2.65 -41.20 24.27
CA GLU A 224 -1.71 -40.78 25.33
C GLU A 224 -0.84 -39.57 24.94
N ASP A 225 -0.56 -39.36 23.65
CA ASP A 225 0.14 -38.17 23.13
C ASP A 225 -0.40 -37.74 21.74
N GLU A 226 -0.09 -36.50 21.32
CA GLU A 226 -0.42 -35.90 20.02
C GLU A 226 -1.88 -36.11 19.56
N THR A 227 -2.86 -35.77 20.42
CA THR A 227 -4.29 -35.92 20.11
C THR A 227 -4.72 -35.05 18.93
N GLU A 228 -5.11 -35.67 17.82
CA GLU A 228 -5.63 -34.96 16.64
C GLU A 228 -7.02 -34.33 16.92
N PRO A 229 -7.41 -33.24 16.22
CA PRO A 229 -8.71 -32.59 16.40
C PRO A 229 -9.90 -33.55 16.23
N GLU A 230 -9.79 -34.51 15.30
CA GLU A 230 -10.83 -35.51 15.02
C GLU A 230 -11.03 -36.45 16.22
N GLN A 231 -9.94 -37.00 16.77
CA GLN A 231 -9.97 -37.86 17.96
C GLN A 231 -10.61 -37.15 19.17
N LEU A 232 -10.35 -35.85 19.34
CA LEU A 232 -10.98 -35.04 20.38
C LEU A 232 -12.46 -34.74 20.10
N ALA A 233 -12.86 -34.60 18.83
CA ALA A 233 -14.26 -34.44 18.46
C ALA A 233 -15.07 -35.74 18.65
N ASP A 234 -14.50 -36.89 18.34
CA ASP A 234 -15.10 -38.21 18.55
C ASP A 234 -15.22 -38.53 20.04
N LEU A 235 -14.17 -38.27 20.83
CA LEU A 235 -14.23 -38.41 22.28
C LEU A 235 -15.30 -37.48 22.88
N ALA A 236 -15.44 -36.25 22.37
CA ALA A 236 -16.50 -35.34 22.82
C ALA A 236 -17.90 -35.90 22.49
N ALA A 237 -18.09 -36.55 21.34
CA ALA A 237 -19.35 -37.21 20.97
C ALA A 237 -19.66 -38.44 21.88
N GLN A 238 -18.66 -39.28 22.17
CA GLN A 238 -18.81 -40.41 23.11
C GLN A 238 -19.18 -39.92 24.52
N LEU A 239 -18.54 -38.85 24.99
CA LEU A 239 -18.85 -38.24 26.29
C LEU A 239 -20.22 -37.52 26.31
N GLU A 240 -20.70 -37.03 25.17
CA GLU A 240 -22.07 -36.51 24.99
C GLU A 240 -23.10 -37.64 25.08
N GLU A 241 -22.89 -38.77 24.42
CA GLU A 241 -23.75 -39.96 24.48
C GLU A 241 -23.83 -40.53 25.90
N GLN A 242 -22.69 -40.76 26.56
CA GLN A 242 -22.64 -41.25 27.94
C GLN A 242 -23.32 -40.28 28.93
N ALA A 243 -23.20 -38.96 28.70
CA ALA A 243 -23.92 -37.97 29.49
C ALA A 243 -25.45 -37.95 29.22
N GLU A 244 -25.91 -38.45 28.07
CA GLU A 244 -27.33 -38.62 27.76
C GLU A 244 -27.89 -39.94 28.31
N LEU A 245 -27.13 -41.04 28.27
CA LEU A 245 -27.49 -42.29 28.95
C LEU A 245 -27.70 -42.07 30.45
N LEU A 246 -26.75 -41.39 31.11
CA LEU A 246 -26.90 -40.94 32.51
C LEU A 246 -28.08 -39.97 32.73
N THR A 247 -28.59 -39.31 31.68
CA THR A 247 -29.81 -38.50 31.78
C THR A 247 -31.06 -39.40 31.85
N LYS A 248 -31.13 -40.40 30.97
CA LYS A 248 -32.24 -41.35 30.87
C LYS A 248 -32.33 -42.21 32.15
N GLU A 249 -31.19 -42.66 32.68
CA GLU A 249 -31.13 -43.33 33.99
C GLU A 249 -31.63 -42.44 35.14
N MET A 250 -31.17 -41.18 35.19
CA MET A 250 -31.64 -40.22 36.19
C MET A 250 -33.15 -40.00 36.15
N GLU A 251 -33.80 -40.14 35.00
CA GLU A 251 -35.25 -39.96 34.87
C GLU A 251 -36.03 -41.18 35.36
N GLY A 252 -35.54 -42.40 35.08
CA GLY A 252 -36.10 -43.64 35.61
C GLY A 252 -35.90 -43.84 37.13
N THR A 253 -34.78 -43.38 37.70
CA THR A 253 -34.46 -43.59 39.12
C THR A 253 -35.21 -42.64 40.07
N LYS A 254 -36.08 -43.20 40.92
CA LYS A 254 -36.85 -42.46 41.94
C LYS A 254 -36.07 -42.17 43.24
N GLU A 255 -34.98 -42.90 43.50
CA GLU A 255 -34.20 -42.78 44.73
C GLU A 255 -33.30 -41.53 44.76
N MET A 256 -33.37 -40.78 45.85
CA MET A 256 -32.60 -39.53 46.02
C MET A 256 -31.07 -39.71 46.17
N PRO A 257 -30.53 -40.76 46.82
CA PRO A 257 -29.07 -40.94 46.93
C PRO A 257 -28.41 -41.24 45.58
N THR A 258 -28.91 -42.24 44.86
CA THR A 258 -28.42 -42.65 43.53
C THR A 258 -28.59 -41.53 42.49
N ARG A 259 -29.74 -40.83 42.48
CA ARG A 259 -29.97 -39.66 41.61
C ARG A 259 -29.03 -38.48 41.90
N LYS A 260 -28.52 -38.31 43.13
CA LYS A 260 -27.45 -37.35 43.45
C LYS A 260 -26.10 -37.78 42.86
N VAL A 261 -25.75 -39.07 42.92
CA VAL A 261 -24.51 -39.60 42.34
C VAL A 261 -24.53 -39.41 40.82
N LEU A 262 -25.54 -39.94 40.12
CA LEU A 262 -25.69 -39.80 38.65
C LEU A 262 -25.62 -38.34 38.18
N ARG A 263 -26.22 -37.41 38.94
CA ARG A 263 -26.12 -35.97 38.65
C ARG A 263 -24.70 -35.43 38.72
N LYS A 264 -23.87 -35.90 39.66
CA LYS A 264 -22.45 -35.54 39.75
C LYS A 264 -21.68 -36.07 38.53
N LYS A 265 -21.85 -37.36 38.20
CA LYS A 265 -21.24 -38.02 37.03
C LYS A 265 -21.49 -37.22 35.74
N ARG A 266 -22.78 -37.05 35.40
CA ARG A 266 -23.26 -36.28 34.25
C ARG A 266 -22.71 -34.85 34.23
N SER A 267 -22.59 -34.21 35.39
CA SER A 267 -22.08 -32.83 35.47
C SER A 267 -20.60 -32.72 35.11
N VAL A 268 -19.78 -33.75 35.35
CA VAL A 268 -18.35 -33.72 34.98
C VAL A 268 -18.17 -34.06 33.50
N LEU A 269 -18.89 -35.06 32.97
CA LEU A 269 -18.87 -35.37 31.53
C LEU A 269 -19.28 -34.13 30.70
N ARG A 270 -20.42 -33.50 31.02
CA ARG A 270 -20.87 -32.29 30.29
C ARG A 270 -19.93 -31.09 30.46
N LYS A 271 -19.18 -31.00 31.57
CA LYS A 271 -18.13 -29.97 31.73
C LYS A 271 -16.95 -30.26 30.80
N SER A 272 -16.50 -31.50 30.72
CA SER A 272 -15.38 -31.93 29.88
C SER A 272 -15.70 -31.78 28.39
N VAL A 273 -16.88 -32.24 27.97
CA VAL A 273 -17.47 -31.97 26.64
C VAL A 273 -17.44 -30.49 26.30
N LYS A 274 -17.98 -29.63 27.19
CA LYS A 274 -18.00 -28.17 26.97
C LYS A 274 -16.59 -27.61 26.80
N GLN A 275 -15.62 -28.10 27.58
CA GLN A 275 -14.23 -27.68 27.50
C GLN A 275 -13.57 -28.10 26.17
N ILE A 276 -13.82 -29.32 25.70
CA ILE A 276 -13.32 -29.80 24.40
C ILE A 276 -13.96 -28.99 23.25
N ARG A 277 -15.30 -28.96 23.18
CA ARG A 277 -16.07 -28.30 22.11
C ARG A 277 -15.88 -26.77 22.06
N GLN A 278 -15.73 -26.09 23.19
CA GLN A 278 -15.74 -24.61 23.25
C GLN A 278 -14.37 -23.96 23.56
N ASP A 279 -13.38 -24.71 24.06
CA ASP A 279 -12.06 -24.15 24.41
C ASP A 279 -10.89 -24.84 23.72
N PHE A 280 -10.95 -26.17 23.49
CA PHE A 280 -9.84 -26.91 22.89
C PHE A 280 -9.90 -26.89 21.36
N LEU A 281 -10.95 -27.45 20.74
CA LEU A 281 -11.07 -27.54 19.28
C LEU A 281 -10.93 -26.15 18.59
N PRO A 282 -11.63 -25.08 19.04
CA PRO A 282 -11.50 -23.76 18.41
C PRO A 282 -10.13 -23.09 18.60
N ARG A 283 -9.31 -23.56 19.55
CA ARG A 283 -7.91 -23.09 19.70
C ARG A 283 -6.94 -23.90 18.85
N MET A 284 -7.16 -25.21 18.70
CA MET A 284 -6.35 -26.05 17.81
C MET A 284 -6.49 -25.59 16.36
N GLU A 285 -7.73 -25.41 15.89
CA GLU A 285 -8.02 -24.85 14.55
C GLU A 285 -7.34 -23.49 14.35
N LYS A 286 -7.47 -22.59 15.32
CA LYS A 286 -6.84 -21.26 15.31
C LYS A 286 -5.30 -21.32 15.30
N TYR A 287 -4.68 -22.28 15.98
CA TYR A 287 -3.23 -22.45 15.94
C TYR A 287 -2.77 -23.05 14.61
N ALA A 288 -3.51 -23.99 14.02
CA ALA A 288 -3.26 -24.46 12.65
C ALA A 288 -3.36 -23.33 11.61
N GLN A 289 -4.42 -22.50 11.67
CA GLN A 289 -4.55 -21.29 10.86
C GLN A 289 -3.37 -20.33 11.06
N TYR A 290 -2.91 -20.14 12.30
CA TYR A 290 -1.75 -19.29 12.59
C TYR A 290 -0.45 -19.87 12.03
N HIS A 291 -0.23 -21.18 12.08
CA HIS A 291 0.95 -21.83 11.48
C HIS A 291 0.96 -21.75 9.95
N ALA A 292 -0.18 -21.98 9.30
CA ALA A 292 -0.34 -21.76 7.87
C ALA A 292 -0.08 -20.29 7.48
N THR A 293 -0.51 -19.34 8.32
CA THR A 293 -0.24 -17.91 8.11
C THR A 293 1.24 -17.56 8.37
N PHE A 294 1.92 -18.25 9.29
CA PHE A 294 3.34 -18.01 9.57
C PHE A 294 4.25 -18.46 8.43
N GLY A 295 4.17 -19.72 7.97
CA GLY A 295 5.21 -20.28 7.10
C GLY A 295 6.62 -20.00 7.66
N ASP A 296 7.48 -19.35 6.89
CA ASP A 296 8.86 -18.99 7.27
C ASP A 296 8.98 -17.81 8.27
N ARG A 297 7.97 -16.94 8.38
CA ARG A 297 8.07 -15.68 9.16
C ARG A 297 7.69 -15.88 10.63
N ASN A 298 8.24 -15.01 11.47
CA ASN A 298 8.10 -15.08 12.94
C ASN A 298 6.90 -14.30 13.51
N SER A 299 6.24 -13.46 12.72
CA SER A 299 5.12 -12.61 13.14
C SER A 299 4.21 -12.23 11.97
N PHE A 300 2.95 -11.93 12.26
CA PHE A 300 2.00 -11.34 11.31
C PHE A 300 0.91 -10.54 12.05
N SER A 301 0.25 -9.59 11.37
CA SER A 301 -0.82 -8.75 11.91
C SER A 301 -2.20 -9.38 11.74
N LYS A 302 -3.10 -9.21 12.72
CA LYS A 302 -4.46 -9.80 12.64
C LYS A 302 -5.40 -9.05 11.69
N THR A 303 -5.10 -7.79 11.36
CA THR A 303 -5.94 -7.00 10.44
C THR A 303 -5.42 -7.00 9.01
N ASP A 304 -4.10 -7.20 8.85
CA ASP A 304 -3.45 -7.41 7.57
C ASP A 304 -2.56 -8.66 7.74
N PRO A 305 -3.05 -9.85 7.31
CA PRO A 305 -2.30 -11.09 7.47
C PRO A 305 -0.97 -11.12 6.73
N ASP A 306 -0.73 -10.29 5.71
CA ASP A 306 0.53 -10.27 4.96
C ASP A 306 1.57 -9.33 5.60
N ALA A 307 1.13 -8.28 6.30
CA ALA A 307 2.02 -7.38 7.03
C ALA A 307 2.77 -8.09 8.17
N THR A 308 4.10 -7.93 8.18
CA THR A 308 5.01 -8.55 9.15
C THR A 308 5.55 -7.49 10.12
N PHE A 309 5.75 -7.84 11.39
CA PHE A 309 6.22 -6.85 12.37
C PHE A 309 7.72 -6.62 12.27
N MET A 310 8.11 -5.38 11.95
CA MET A 310 9.49 -4.96 11.69
C MET A 310 9.80 -3.61 12.35
N ARG A 311 11.10 -3.29 12.48
CA ARG A 311 11.55 -1.99 12.99
C ARG A 311 11.61 -1.01 11.83
N MET A 312 10.94 0.14 11.96
CA MET A 312 10.83 1.12 10.89
C MET A 312 12.06 2.04 10.83
N LYS A 313 12.37 2.58 9.65
CA LYS A 313 13.41 3.62 9.43
C LYS A 313 12.99 4.92 10.15
N GLU A 314 11.72 5.29 10.03
CA GLU A 314 11.10 6.48 10.67
C GLU A 314 10.44 6.18 12.02
N ASP A 315 11.24 5.88 13.04
CA ASP A 315 10.77 5.84 14.43
C ASP A 315 10.73 7.25 15.06
N HIS A 316 9.65 7.98 14.77
CA HIS A 316 9.37 9.32 15.33
C HIS A 316 9.35 9.36 16.87
N MET A 317 9.03 8.25 17.53
CA MET A 317 8.99 8.14 19.01
C MET A 317 10.34 7.70 19.60
N LYS A 318 11.28 7.25 18.76
CA LYS A 318 12.59 6.65 19.12
C LYS A 318 12.48 5.52 20.16
N ASN A 319 11.33 4.87 20.25
CA ASN A 319 11.03 3.85 21.26
C ASN A 319 11.39 2.42 20.81
N GLY A 320 11.86 2.24 19.57
CA GLY A 320 12.22 0.96 18.99
C GLY A 320 11.03 0.05 18.66
N GLN A 321 9.80 0.56 18.73
CA GLN A 321 8.59 -0.25 18.62
C GLN A 321 8.44 -0.86 17.22
N LEU A 322 8.26 -2.19 17.19
CA LEU A 322 7.97 -2.93 15.97
C LEU A 322 6.54 -2.61 15.49
N LYS A 323 6.40 -2.27 14.22
CA LYS A 323 5.12 -1.94 13.57
C LYS A 323 4.81 -2.95 12.47
N PRO A 324 3.54 -3.17 12.11
CA PRO A 324 3.21 -4.00 10.96
C PRO A 324 3.64 -3.27 9.68
N GLY A 325 4.31 -3.96 8.77
CA GLY A 325 4.81 -3.32 7.56
C GLY A 325 5.25 -4.28 6.49
N TYR A 326 5.69 -3.68 5.39
CA TYR A 326 6.23 -4.33 4.21
C TYR A 326 7.63 -3.82 3.95
N HIS A 327 8.51 -4.75 3.59
CA HIS A 327 9.85 -4.40 3.17
C HIS A 327 9.86 -4.33 1.64
N ILE A 328 9.90 -3.11 1.10
CA ILE A 328 10.00 -2.88 -0.33
C ILE A 328 11.47 -2.69 -0.69
N GLN A 329 11.90 -3.43 -1.68
CA GLN A 329 13.21 -3.35 -2.29
C GLN A 329 13.06 -2.62 -3.62
N MET A 330 13.89 -1.62 -3.87
CA MET A 330 13.86 -0.82 -5.08
C MET A 330 15.26 -0.73 -5.67
N ALA A 331 15.35 -0.90 -6.98
CA ALA A 331 16.58 -0.74 -7.74
C ALA A 331 16.53 0.54 -8.57
N THR A 332 17.66 1.22 -8.72
CA THR A 332 17.75 2.48 -9.46
C THR A 332 19.00 2.56 -10.35
N GLU A 333 18.90 3.34 -11.43
CA GLU A 333 20.00 3.84 -12.26
C GLU A 333 19.55 5.18 -12.86
N ASN A 334 20.43 6.18 -12.98
CA ASN A 334 20.13 7.49 -13.59
C ASN A 334 18.87 8.20 -13.05
N GLN A 335 18.55 8.03 -11.76
CA GLN A 335 17.33 8.51 -11.07
C GLN A 335 16.01 7.80 -11.45
N PHE A 336 16.03 6.84 -12.38
CA PHE A 336 14.89 5.97 -12.67
C PHE A 336 14.84 4.78 -11.69
N ILE A 337 13.64 4.30 -11.38
CA ILE A 337 13.43 3.03 -10.68
C ILE A 337 13.41 1.92 -11.73
N LEU A 338 14.36 0.99 -11.66
CA LEU A 338 14.52 -0.09 -12.64
C LEU A 338 13.60 -1.28 -12.38
N TYR A 339 13.42 -1.62 -11.10
CA TYR A 339 12.60 -2.73 -10.65
C TYR A 339 12.26 -2.56 -9.17
N TYR A 340 11.17 -3.17 -8.73
CA TYR A 340 10.71 -3.10 -7.36
C TYR A 340 10.12 -4.46 -6.92
N THR A 341 10.28 -4.81 -5.65
CA THR A 341 9.66 -6.03 -5.09
C THR A 341 9.27 -5.84 -3.64
N MET A 342 8.08 -6.30 -3.27
CA MET A 342 7.58 -6.32 -1.89
C MET A 342 7.89 -7.66 -1.20
N HIS A 343 8.37 -7.60 0.04
CA HIS A 343 8.74 -8.76 0.87
C HIS A 343 8.18 -8.66 2.30
N GLN A 344 7.87 -9.82 2.87
CA GLN A 344 7.47 -9.99 4.27
C GLN A 344 8.69 -10.22 5.21
N ARG A 345 9.88 -9.78 4.81
CA ARG A 345 11.17 -10.12 5.44
C ARG A 345 11.82 -8.87 6.06
N PRO A 346 11.98 -8.78 7.41
CA PRO A 346 12.47 -7.55 8.07
C PRO A 346 13.93 -7.13 7.77
N THR A 347 14.74 -8.01 7.17
CA THR A 347 16.18 -7.85 6.96
C THR A 347 16.57 -7.99 5.49
N ASP A 348 17.49 -7.14 5.09
CA ASP A 348 17.83 -6.78 3.70
C ASP A 348 18.58 -7.93 3.01
N ILE A 349 19.54 -8.56 3.71
CA ILE A 349 20.19 -9.85 3.37
C ILE A 349 19.21 -10.84 2.72
N ARG A 350 18.06 -11.09 3.36
CA ARG A 350 17.11 -12.14 2.95
C ARG A 350 16.14 -11.72 1.84
N CYS A 351 16.24 -10.47 1.37
CA CYS A 351 15.47 -9.96 0.23
C CYS A 351 16.25 -10.03 -1.09
N PHE A 352 17.59 -10.07 -1.04
CA PHE A 352 18.49 -10.01 -2.20
C PHE A 352 18.17 -11.06 -3.28
N ILE A 353 18.32 -12.35 -2.94
CA ILE A 353 18.09 -13.46 -3.88
C ILE A 353 16.64 -13.44 -4.42
N PRO A 354 15.57 -13.36 -3.60
CA PRO A 354 14.20 -13.30 -4.11
C PRO A 354 13.84 -12.03 -4.90
N HIS A 355 14.59 -10.94 -4.77
CA HIS A 355 14.44 -9.75 -5.61
C HIS A 355 15.03 -10.01 -7.01
N LEU A 356 16.25 -10.53 -7.07
CA LEU A 356 16.94 -10.81 -8.34
C LEU A 356 16.36 -12.03 -9.07
N GLU A 357 15.83 -13.03 -8.37
CA GLU A 357 15.05 -14.12 -8.97
C GLU A 357 13.72 -13.68 -9.57
N LYS A 358 13.13 -12.57 -9.07
CA LYS A 358 11.95 -11.96 -9.70
C LYS A 358 12.35 -11.15 -10.93
N LEU A 359 13.43 -10.38 -10.84
CA LEU A 359 13.99 -9.67 -12.00
C LEU A 359 14.34 -10.67 -13.14
N ALA A 360 14.99 -11.78 -12.82
CA ALA A 360 15.33 -12.84 -13.78
C ALA A 360 14.13 -13.61 -14.38
N LYS A 361 12.90 -13.32 -13.91
CA LYS A 361 11.63 -13.85 -14.46
C LYS A 361 10.79 -12.77 -15.15
N SER A 362 11.24 -11.50 -15.10
CA SER A 362 10.67 -10.40 -15.86
C SER A 362 11.17 -10.41 -17.31
N ASN A 363 10.60 -9.59 -18.17
CA ASN A 363 11.11 -9.37 -19.53
C ASN A 363 12.30 -8.39 -19.58
N LEU A 364 12.82 -7.94 -18.43
CA LEU A 364 13.93 -6.99 -18.34
C LEU A 364 15.29 -7.70 -18.44
N PRO A 365 16.30 -7.11 -19.12
CA PRO A 365 17.64 -7.65 -19.14
C PRO A 365 18.29 -7.60 -17.75
N LEU A 366 19.09 -8.61 -17.42
CA LEU A 366 19.84 -8.63 -16.15
C LEU A 366 20.95 -7.56 -16.14
N PRO A 367 21.19 -6.90 -14.99
CA PRO A 367 22.18 -5.85 -14.87
C PRO A 367 23.61 -6.40 -14.81
N LYS A 368 24.57 -5.67 -15.40
CA LYS A 368 25.99 -6.09 -15.39
C LYS A 368 26.61 -6.04 -13.99
N ARG A 369 26.22 -5.05 -13.18
CA ARG A 369 26.74 -4.81 -11.83
C ARG A 369 25.59 -4.48 -10.89
N VAL A 370 25.51 -5.20 -9.77
CA VAL A 370 24.58 -4.91 -8.67
C VAL A 370 25.37 -4.22 -7.57
N ILE A 371 24.87 -3.08 -7.10
CA ILE A 371 25.51 -2.26 -6.07
C ILE A 371 24.50 -2.12 -4.94
N ALA A 372 24.90 -2.48 -3.72
CA ALA A 372 24.03 -2.57 -2.56
C ALA A 372 24.72 -2.03 -1.30
N ASP A 373 23.99 -1.86 -0.19
CA ASP A 373 24.64 -1.57 1.10
C ASP A 373 25.21 -2.85 1.75
N ALA A 374 26.10 -2.68 2.73
CA ALA A 374 26.67 -3.81 3.47
C ALA A 374 25.62 -4.63 4.27
N GLY A 375 24.38 -4.14 4.40
CA GLY A 375 23.23 -4.87 4.94
C GLY A 375 22.70 -5.97 4.01
N TYR A 376 23.22 -6.09 2.79
CA TYR A 376 23.01 -7.23 1.90
C TYR A 376 24.14 -8.28 1.94
N GLY A 377 25.28 -7.97 2.58
CA GLY A 377 26.46 -8.84 2.60
C GLY A 377 26.20 -10.16 3.35
N SER A 378 26.20 -11.28 2.62
CA SER A 378 26.23 -12.64 3.19
C SER A 378 26.89 -13.61 2.22
N GLU A 379 27.45 -14.70 2.75
CA GLU A 379 28.03 -15.79 1.97
C GLU A 379 27.04 -16.34 0.91
N GLU A 380 25.78 -16.55 1.31
CA GLU A 380 24.68 -16.95 0.41
C GLU A 380 24.51 -15.98 -0.77
N ASN A 381 24.55 -14.67 -0.52
CA ASN A 381 24.35 -13.64 -1.53
C ASN A 381 25.58 -13.45 -2.45
N TYR A 382 26.80 -13.58 -1.92
CA TYR A 382 28.02 -13.56 -2.73
C TYR A 382 28.13 -14.81 -3.61
N LEU A 383 27.83 -16.00 -3.09
CA LEU A 383 27.78 -17.24 -3.88
C LEU A 383 26.73 -17.16 -5.00
N TYR A 384 25.55 -16.60 -4.72
CA TYR A 384 24.52 -16.36 -5.74
C TYR A 384 24.99 -15.40 -6.84
N ALA A 385 25.74 -14.35 -6.50
CA ALA A 385 26.30 -13.40 -7.46
C ALA A 385 27.40 -14.03 -8.33
N LEU A 386 28.27 -14.85 -7.73
CA LEU A 386 29.36 -15.57 -8.40
C LEU A 386 28.87 -16.63 -9.40
N GLY A 387 27.62 -17.12 -9.26
CA GLY A 387 27.01 -18.05 -10.22
C GLY A 387 27.57 -19.48 -10.13
N GLU A 388 27.40 -20.23 -11.22
CA GLU A 388 28.14 -21.48 -11.41
C GLU A 388 29.56 -21.13 -11.92
N GLU A 389 30.56 -21.98 -11.62
CA GLU A 389 32.02 -21.67 -11.60
C GLU A 389 32.68 -21.12 -12.88
N LYS A 390 31.93 -20.77 -13.92
CA LYS A 390 32.42 -20.30 -15.22
C LYS A 390 31.85 -18.96 -15.68
N GLU A 391 30.68 -18.54 -15.22
CA GLU A 391 30.07 -17.25 -15.58
C GLU A 391 29.38 -16.58 -14.38
N PRO A 392 29.87 -15.43 -13.88
CA PRO A 392 29.22 -14.70 -12.79
C PRO A 392 27.93 -14.05 -13.26
N ARG A 393 26.86 -14.15 -12.47
CA ARG A 393 25.55 -13.60 -12.82
C ARG A 393 25.58 -12.08 -12.94
N PHE A 394 26.40 -11.42 -12.11
CA PHE A 394 26.67 -9.98 -12.10
C PHE A 394 27.83 -9.69 -11.14
N SER A 395 28.51 -8.54 -11.27
CA SER A 395 29.42 -8.07 -10.22
C SER A 395 28.61 -7.48 -9.07
N LEU A 396 28.61 -8.12 -7.90
CA LEU A 396 28.13 -7.49 -6.65
C LEU A 396 29.20 -6.55 -6.09
N ARG A 397 28.81 -5.40 -5.53
CA ARG A 397 29.67 -4.48 -4.78
C ARG A 397 28.91 -3.82 -3.61
N ASP A 398 29.59 -3.71 -2.48
CA ASP A 398 29.08 -3.03 -1.30
C ASP A 398 29.43 -1.53 -1.32
N LEU A 399 28.52 -0.69 -0.82
CA LEU A 399 28.76 0.72 -0.51
C LEU A 399 29.21 0.87 0.95
N TYR A 400 30.26 1.68 1.17
CA TYR A 400 30.86 2.01 2.47
C TYR A 400 30.49 3.44 2.93
#